data_AF-A0A1I4GWQ3-F1
#
_entry.id   AF-A0A1I4GWQ3-F1
#
_cell.length_a   1.000
_cell.length_b   1.000
_cell.length_c   1.000
_cell.angle_alpha   90.00
_cell.angle_beta   90.00
_cell.angle_gamma   90.00
#
_symmetry.space_group_name_H-M   'P 1'
#
loop_
_entity.id
_entity.type
_entity.pdbx_description
1 polymer ?
#
loop_
_entity_poly.entity_id
_entity_poly.type
_entity_poly.pdbx_seq_one_letter_code
_entity_poly.pdbx_strand_id
1 'polypeptide(L)'
;MARAITRCGNVQTVAKTWKNDAFNALCPVLQGSLDPEERRRVFRQMLEIDDVIDPPGTALHDLTMFYGKAKAVPWQAYPVEVMDLRAGNMV
;
A
#
# COMPACT_ATOMS: atom_id res chain seq x y z
N MET A 1 17.73 18.13 -12.55
CA MET A 1 16.48 17.96 -13.32
C MET A 1 15.65 16.86 -12.66
N ALA A 2 14.42 17.15 -12.23
CA ALA A 2 13.53 16.13 -11.65
C ALA A 2 13.11 15.15 -12.75
N ARG A 3 13.35 13.85 -12.55
CA ARG A 3 12.97 12.80 -13.50
C ARG A 3 11.45 12.74 -13.56
N ALA A 4 10.86 12.94 -14.74
CA ALA A 4 9.42 12.77 -14.93
C ALA A 4 9.05 11.31 -14.60
N ILE A 5 8.21 11.12 -13.57
CA ILE A 5 7.70 9.80 -13.21
C ILE A 5 6.67 9.41 -14.27
N THR A 6 7.07 8.50 -15.18
CA THR A 6 6.19 8.04 -16.26
C THR A 6 5.19 6.97 -15.80
N ARG A 7 5.47 6.27 -14.70
CA ARG A 7 4.61 5.27 -14.05
C ARG A 7 4.94 5.17 -12.57
N CYS A 8 3.92 5.01 -11.73
CA CYS A 8 4.04 4.99 -10.28
C CYS A 8 3.33 3.78 -9.66
N GLY A 9 3.91 3.21 -8.59
CA GLY A 9 3.40 2.01 -7.93
C GLY A 9 3.71 0.69 -8.64
N ASN A 10 3.56 -0.42 -7.93
CA ASN A 10 3.89 -1.77 -8.44
C ASN A 10 2.97 -2.22 -9.58
N VAL A 11 1.69 -1.86 -9.54
CA VAL A 11 0.70 -2.23 -10.56
C VAL A 11 1.11 -1.73 -11.96
N GLN A 12 1.61 -0.49 -12.06
CA GLN A 12 1.99 0.10 -13.35
C GLN A 12 3.43 -0.25 -13.78
N THR A 13 4.36 -0.38 -12.83
CA THR A 13 5.81 -0.55 -13.11
C THR A 13 6.25 -2.01 -13.20
N VAL A 14 5.71 -2.88 -12.34
CA VAL A 14 6.06 -4.31 -12.27
C VAL A 14 5.04 -5.14 -13.05
N ALA A 15 3.77 -5.09 -12.63
CA ALA A 15 2.71 -5.90 -13.25
C ALA A 15 2.34 -5.40 -14.66
N LYS A 16 2.47 -4.10 -14.91
CA LYS A 16 2.14 -3.43 -16.19
C LYS A 16 0.69 -3.65 -16.64
N THR A 17 -0.21 -3.92 -15.71
CA THR A 17 -1.63 -4.22 -15.99
C THR A 17 -2.52 -2.99 -16.05
N TRP A 18 -2.01 -1.83 -15.62
CA TRP A 18 -2.74 -0.57 -15.58
C TRP A 18 -1.80 0.62 -15.85
N LYS A 19 -2.36 1.73 -16.33
CA LYS A 19 -1.65 3.01 -16.51
C LYS A 19 -2.64 4.16 -16.45
N ASN A 20 -2.39 5.15 -15.58
CA ASN A 20 -3.19 6.37 -15.52
C ASN A 20 -2.30 7.61 -15.37
N ASP A 21 -2.38 8.52 -16.35
CA ASP A 21 -1.49 9.69 -16.42
C ASP A 21 -1.83 10.75 -15.36
N ALA A 22 -3.11 10.90 -14.99
CA ALA A 22 -3.54 11.81 -13.92
C ALA A 22 -3.04 11.32 -12.55
N PHE A 23 -3.13 10.01 -12.29
CA PHE A 23 -2.55 9.39 -11.10
C PHE A 23 -1.03 9.59 -11.06
N ASN A 24 -0.34 9.36 -12.17
CA ASN A 24 1.11 9.48 -12.25
C ASN A 24 1.60 10.91 -12.01
N ALA A 25 0.83 11.92 -12.44
CA ALA A 25 1.15 13.34 -12.20
C ALA A 25 1.11 13.72 -10.70
N LEU A 26 0.36 13.00 -9.88
CA LEU A 26 0.23 13.23 -8.44
C LEU A 26 1.37 12.61 -7.62
N CYS A 27 2.04 11.58 -8.14
CA CYS A 27 3.08 10.84 -7.41
C CYS A 27 4.29 11.67 -6.93
N PRO A 28 4.84 12.62 -7.71
CA PRO A 28 5.94 13.46 -7.24
C PRO A 28 5.59 14.23 -5.96
N VAL A 29 4.33 14.70 -5.83
CA VAL A 29 3.87 15.45 -4.66
C VAL A 29 3.69 14.51 -3.46
N LEU A 30 3.07 13.33 -3.67
CA LEU A 30 2.90 12.33 -2.60
C LEU A 30 4.24 11.86 -2.01
N GLN A 31 5.27 11.74 -2.85
CA GLN A 31 6.61 11.28 -2.48
C GLN A 31 7.52 12.39 -1.92
N GLY A 32 7.36 13.62 -2.41
CA GLY A 32 8.30 14.71 -2.14
C GLY A 32 7.80 15.78 -1.17
N SER A 33 6.49 15.95 -0.98
CA SER A 33 5.97 16.99 -0.10
C SER A 33 6.18 16.65 1.37
N LEU A 34 6.65 17.65 2.13
CA LEU A 34 6.76 17.61 3.58
C LEU A 34 5.56 18.24 4.30
N ASP A 35 4.63 18.85 3.54
CA ASP A 35 3.38 19.39 4.08
C ASP A 35 2.35 18.25 4.25
N PRO A 36 1.92 17.93 5.49
CA PRO A 36 0.95 16.88 5.74
C PRO A 36 -0.41 17.13 5.07
N GLU A 37 -0.87 18.38 4.97
CA GLU A 37 -2.18 18.69 4.38
C GLU A 37 -2.16 18.55 2.87
N GLU A 38 -1.10 19.04 2.22
CA GLU A 38 -0.88 18.82 0.79
C GLU A 38 -0.79 17.32 0.46
N ARG A 39 0.00 16.58 1.24
CA ARG A 39 0.17 15.13 1.05
C ARG A 39 -1.15 14.38 1.23
N ARG A 40 -1.95 14.73 2.24
CA ARG A 40 -3.28 14.13 2.47
C ARG A 40 -4.26 14.47 1.35
N ARG A 41 -4.25 15.71 0.86
CA ARG A 41 -5.10 16.15 -0.27
C ARG A 41 -4.79 15.35 -1.53
N VAL A 42 -3.51 15.22 -1.87
CA VAL A 42 -3.06 14.45 -3.04
C VAL A 42 -3.39 12.97 -2.89
N PHE A 43 -3.15 12.39 -1.71
CA PHE A 43 -3.47 10.98 -1.47
C PHE A 43 -4.95 10.67 -1.67
N ARG A 44 -5.86 11.55 -1.21
CA ARG A 44 -7.31 11.41 -1.47
C ARG A 44 -7.65 11.47 -2.96
N GLN A 45 -7.01 12.36 -3.72
CA GLN A 45 -7.23 12.44 -5.18
C GLN A 45 -6.75 11.18 -5.89
N MET A 46 -5.67 10.58 -5.41
CA MET A 46 -5.17 9.32 -5.95
C MET A 46 -6.13 8.15 -5.64
N LEU A 47 -6.68 8.09 -4.43
CA LEU A 47 -7.71 7.09 -4.07
C LEU A 47 -8.99 7.24 -4.90
N GLU A 48 -9.44 8.47 -5.15
CA GLU A 48 -10.60 8.69 -6.04
C GLU A 48 -10.37 8.12 -7.45
N ILE A 49 -9.15 8.23 -7.97
CA ILE A 49 -8.79 7.63 -9.25
C ILE A 49 -8.78 6.10 -9.15
N ASP A 50 -8.12 5.57 -8.11
CA ASP A 50 -7.85 4.13 -7.93
C ASP A 50 -9.08 3.32 -7.51
N ASP A 51 -10.06 3.91 -6.82
CA ASP A 51 -11.23 3.21 -6.29
C ASP A 51 -12.52 3.52 -7.07
N VAL A 52 -12.62 4.69 -7.72
CA VAL A 52 -13.89 5.19 -8.29
C VAL A 52 -13.81 5.44 -9.79
N ILE A 53 -12.82 6.22 -10.25
CA ILE A 53 -12.81 6.73 -11.64
C ILE A 53 -12.24 5.70 -12.63
N ASP A 54 -11.11 5.08 -12.31
CA ASP A 54 -10.39 4.16 -13.20
C ASP A 54 -9.68 3.07 -12.38
N PRO A 55 -10.45 2.19 -11.71
CA PRO A 55 -9.89 1.26 -10.76
C PRO A 55 -9.09 0.13 -11.43
N PRO A 56 -7.80 -0.08 -11.07
CA PRO A 56 -7.04 -1.24 -11.54
C PRO A 56 -7.51 -2.57 -10.92
N GLY A 57 -8.29 -2.48 -9.85
CA GLY A 57 -8.90 -3.58 -9.12
C GLY A 57 -9.88 -3.02 -8.08
N THR A 58 -10.61 -3.90 -7.39
CA THR A 58 -11.58 -3.48 -6.38
C THR A 58 -11.24 -4.11 -5.05
N ALA A 59 -11.09 -3.28 -4.01
CA ALA A 59 -10.92 -3.77 -2.65
C ALA A 59 -12.18 -4.54 -2.22
N LEU A 60 -12.01 -5.80 -1.79
CA LEU A 60 -13.12 -6.64 -1.33
C LEU A 60 -13.24 -6.63 0.19
N HIS A 61 -12.13 -6.88 0.88
CA HIS A 61 -12.01 -6.90 2.33
C HIS A 61 -10.54 -6.82 2.72
N ASP A 62 -10.28 -6.47 3.98
CA ASP A 62 -8.94 -6.63 4.55
C ASP A 62 -8.56 -8.11 4.64
N LEU A 63 -7.30 -8.43 4.38
CA LEU A 63 -6.78 -9.78 4.52
C LEU A 63 -6.78 -10.18 6.01
N THR A 64 -7.68 -11.07 6.39
CA THR A 64 -7.68 -11.64 7.75
C THR A 64 -6.82 -12.90 7.80
N MET A 65 -5.88 -12.96 8.74
CA MET A 65 -4.97 -14.09 8.92
C MET A 65 -5.39 -14.94 10.11
N PHE A 66 -5.56 -16.24 9.87
CA PHE A 66 -5.90 -17.22 10.89
C PHE A 66 -4.78 -18.23 11.04
N TYR A 67 -4.43 -18.56 12.28
CA TYR A 67 -3.34 -19.48 12.60
C TYR A 67 -3.82 -20.56 13.56
N GLY A 68 -3.38 -21.80 13.33
CA GLY A 68 -3.45 -22.88 14.32
C GLY A 68 -2.08 -23.06 14.97
N LYS A 69 -2.02 -23.12 16.30
CA LYS A 69 -0.77 -23.39 17.05
C LYS A 69 -0.99 -24.31 18.24
N ALA A 70 0.07 -25.04 18.62
CA ALA A 70 0.08 -25.77 19.89
C ALA A 70 -0.04 -24.80 21.07
N LYS A 71 -0.78 -25.20 22.12
CA LYS A 71 -1.02 -24.35 23.30
C LYS A 71 0.28 -23.94 24.01
N ALA A 72 1.29 -24.81 24.00
CA ALA A 72 2.58 -24.57 24.63
C ALA A 72 3.49 -23.59 23.86
N VAL A 73 3.09 -23.13 22.66
CA VAL A 73 3.88 -22.16 21.88
C VAL A 73 3.42 -20.74 22.25
N PRO A 74 4.24 -19.95 22.95
CA PRO A 74 3.89 -18.61 23.41
C PRO A 74 4.07 -17.55 22.30
N TRP A 75 3.57 -17.81 21.10
CA TRP A 75 3.68 -16.88 19.98
C TRP A 75 2.42 -16.04 19.82
N GLN A 76 2.59 -14.75 19.54
CA GLN A 76 1.52 -13.80 19.26
C GLN A 76 1.54 -13.35 17.79
N ALA A 77 0.38 -13.39 17.14
CA ALA A 77 0.21 -12.91 15.78
C ALA A 77 0.21 -11.37 15.73
N TYR A 78 0.77 -10.82 14.66
CA TYR A 78 0.70 -9.40 14.32
C TYR A 78 -0.22 -9.18 13.11
N PRO A 79 -0.81 -7.97 12.94
CA PRO A 79 -1.69 -7.64 11.82
C PRO A 79 -0.88 -7.34 10.54
N VAL A 80 0.09 -8.20 10.21
CA VAL A 80 0.96 -8.12 9.02
C VAL A 80 1.23 -9.53 8.51
N GLU A 81 1.42 -9.69 7.20
CA GLU A 81 1.62 -10.96 6.51
C GLU A 81 3.01 -11.61 6.74
N VAL A 82 3.54 -11.48 7.96
CA VAL A 82 4.83 -12.00 8.40
C VAL A 82 4.72 -12.53 9.82
N MET A 83 5.34 -13.69 10.07
CA MET A 83 5.46 -14.24 11.43
C MET A 83 6.74 -13.72 12.09
N ASP A 84 6.60 -12.93 13.16
CA ASP A 84 7.74 -12.57 14.00
C ASP A 84 8.05 -13.71 14.97
N LEU A 85 9.16 -14.41 14.70
CA LEU A 85 9.65 -15.54 15.50
C LEU A 85 10.86 -15.17 16.36
N ARG A 86 11.18 -13.88 16.51
CA ARG A 86 12.24 -13.43 17.40
C ARG A 86 11.87 -13.72 18.85
N ALA A 87 12.86 -13.90 19.71
CA ALA A 87 12.65 -14.25 21.12
C ALA A 87 11.70 -13.28 21.86
N GLY A 88 11.66 -12.00 21.47
CA GLY A 88 10.75 -11.00 22.06
C GLY A 88 9.26 -11.22 21.76
N ASN A 89 8.91 -12.06 20.78
CA ASN A 89 7.53 -12.41 20.43
C ASN A 89 7.20 -13.88 20.74
N MET A 90 7.96 -14.47 21.67
CA MET A 90 7.77 -15.82 22.20
C MET A 90 7.44 -15.72 23.70
N VAL A 91 6.39 -14.96 24.04
CA VAL A 91 5.95 -14.57 25.39
C VAL A 91 4.55 -15.05 25.75
#